data_AF-A0A7C6YQX8-F1
#
_entry.id   AF-A0A7C6YQX8-F1
#
_cell.length_a   1.000
_cell.length_b   1.000
_cell.length_c   1.000
_cell.angle_alpha   90.00
_cell.angle_beta   90.00
_cell.angle_gamma   90.00
#
_symmetry.space_group_name_H-M   'P 1'
#
loop_
_entity.id
_entity.type
_entity.pdbx_description
1 polymer ?
#
loop_
_entity_poly.entity_id
_entity_poly.type
_entity_poly.pdbx_seq_one_letter_code
_entity_poly.pdbx_strand_id
1 'polypeptide(L)'
;ESVLLFHEGDFTKKRITLCLSTQVGCPLGCRFCATGKLRFTRNLTVGEIVSQVLDVTALQCQREKQFKINNLVYMGMGEPLLNLPVVLKSIKLLNHKEGQNIGMRRITVSTCGIVPQIDRLATENLDLVLAVSLHAPNNELRNQIMPINKQYPLEELMSACRRYIAQTGRRITFEYVLMKGFNDSLREAGELAVLLRDLKANLNLIPVNIIARGRFQRPEPKDVRNFVSFLQKKGISAVIREAKGSDIAGACGQLAGGT
;
A
#
# COMPACT_ATOMS: atom_id res chain seq x y z
N GLU A 1 3.81 -1.57 14.78
CA GLU A 1 4.43 -2.83 14.30
C GLU A 1 5.18 -2.58 13.00
N SER A 2 6.15 -3.43 12.67
CA SER A 2 6.90 -3.40 11.40
C SER A 2 7.07 -4.82 10.90
N VAL A 3 7.03 -5.03 9.58
CA VAL A 3 7.09 -6.39 9.01
C VAL A 3 8.23 -6.49 8.00
N LEU A 4 9.17 -7.38 8.27
CA LEU A 4 10.28 -7.68 7.39
C LEU A 4 9.89 -8.81 6.42
N LEU A 5 10.07 -8.57 5.12
CA LEU A 5 9.68 -9.49 4.05
C LEU A 5 10.90 -9.86 3.21
N PHE A 6 11.15 -11.17 3.12
CA PHE A 6 12.14 -11.74 2.22
C PHE A 6 11.50 -12.10 0.89
N HIS A 7 12.12 -11.66 -0.21
CA HIS A 7 11.76 -12.06 -1.56
C HIS A 7 12.96 -12.72 -2.22
N GLU A 8 12.81 -14.00 -2.51
CA GLU A 8 13.72 -14.77 -3.35
C GLU A 8 13.16 -14.74 -4.77
N GLY A 9 14.02 -14.55 -5.76
CA GLY A 9 13.68 -14.68 -7.16
C GLY A 9 14.82 -15.37 -7.87
N ASP A 10 14.51 -16.21 -8.87
CA ASP A 10 15.43 -17.18 -9.47
C ASP A 10 16.72 -16.56 -10.06
N PHE A 11 16.75 -15.24 -10.36
CA PHE A 11 17.88 -14.59 -11.04
C PHE A 11 18.17 -13.13 -10.60
N THR A 12 17.67 -12.65 -9.46
CA THR A 12 17.91 -11.26 -9.00
C THR A 12 18.42 -11.17 -7.57
N LYS A 13 19.21 -10.12 -7.26
CA LYS A 13 19.67 -9.80 -5.89
C LYS A 13 18.48 -9.89 -4.90
N LYS A 14 18.65 -10.66 -3.82
CA LYS A 14 17.70 -10.83 -2.70
C LYS A 14 17.01 -9.50 -2.37
N ARG A 15 15.69 -9.40 -2.60
CA ARG A 15 14.90 -8.21 -2.28
C ARG A 15 14.38 -8.33 -0.86
N ILE A 16 14.77 -7.40 0.00
CA ILE A 16 14.44 -7.39 1.42
C ILE A 16 13.64 -6.12 1.67
N THR A 17 12.34 -6.30 1.90
CA THR A 17 11.39 -5.20 2.04
C THR A 17 11.01 -5.04 3.50
N LEU A 18 11.07 -3.82 4.03
CA LEU A 18 10.49 -3.50 5.33
C LEU A 18 9.19 -2.71 5.17
N CYS A 19 8.13 -3.20 5.80
CA CYS A 19 6.85 -2.53 5.93
C CYS A 19 6.85 -1.63 7.17
N LEU A 20 6.72 -0.33 6.94
CA LEU A 20 6.82 0.72 7.97
C LEU A 20 5.45 1.25 8.37
N SER A 21 5.28 1.46 9.67
CA SER A 21 4.15 2.21 10.25
C SER A 21 4.46 3.71 10.29
N THR A 22 3.41 4.53 10.19
CA THR A 22 3.49 6.01 10.19
C THR A 22 2.68 6.66 11.30
N GLN A 23 1.76 5.90 11.91
CA GLN A 23 0.88 6.34 12.99
C GLN A 23 0.67 5.18 13.99
N VAL A 24 0.23 5.54 15.20
CA VAL A 24 -0.30 4.57 16.18
C VAL A 24 -1.83 4.49 15.99
N GLY A 25 -2.29 3.38 15.40
CA GLY A 25 -3.65 3.25 14.88
C GLY A 25 -3.81 3.95 13.51
N CYS A 26 -5.05 4.07 13.03
CA CYS A 26 -5.34 4.76 11.77
C CYS A 26 -6.73 5.43 11.86
N PRO A 27 -6.87 6.73 11.53
CA PRO A 27 -8.14 7.44 11.69
C PRO A 27 -9.16 7.13 10.59
N LEU A 28 -8.78 6.39 9.54
CA LEU A 28 -9.60 6.24 8.33
C LEU A 28 -10.69 5.17 8.42
N GLY A 29 -10.62 4.24 9.37
CA GLY A 29 -11.69 3.28 9.62
C GLY A 29 -12.01 2.30 8.48
N CYS A 30 -11.03 1.95 7.63
CA CYS A 30 -11.22 0.98 6.54
C CYS A 30 -11.70 -0.38 7.08
N ARG A 31 -12.85 -0.87 6.61
CA ARG A 31 -13.56 -2.01 7.25
C ARG A 31 -12.88 -3.38 7.07
N PHE A 32 -12.02 -3.50 6.07
CA PHE A 32 -11.20 -4.71 5.81
C PHE A 32 -9.81 -4.64 6.47
N CYS A 33 -9.52 -3.61 7.28
CA CYS A 33 -8.21 -3.40 7.90
C CYS A 33 -8.31 -3.55 9.43
N ALA A 34 -7.43 -4.35 10.03
CA ALA A 34 -7.32 -4.51 11.48
C ALA A 34 -6.93 -3.18 12.15
N THR A 35 -5.95 -2.46 11.59
CA THR A 35 -5.55 -1.14 12.10
C THR A 35 -6.70 -0.13 12.05
N GLY A 36 -7.58 -0.22 11.05
CA GLY A 36 -8.77 0.63 10.96
C GLY A 36 -9.80 0.39 12.07
N LYS A 37 -9.73 -0.76 12.76
CA LYS A 37 -10.54 -1.05 13.96
C LYS A 37 -9.90 -0.51 15.25
N LEU A 38 -8.61 -0.19 15.23
CA LEU A 38 -7.93 0.40 16.37
C LEU A 38 -8.26 1.89 16.49
N ARG A 39 -8.28 2.38 17.72
CA ARG A 39 -8.33 3.81 17.98
C ARG A 39 -7.07 4.47 17.44
N PHE A 40 -7.22 5.54 16.68
CA PHE A 40 -6.11 6.44 16.36
C PHE A 40 -5.66 7.18 17.62
N THR A 41 -4.35 7.13 17.89
CA THR A 41 -3.75 7.80 19.06
C THR A 41 -2.93 9.01 18.64
N ARG A 42 -1.91 8.83 17.81
CA ARG A 42 -1.03 9.91 17.35
C ARG A 42 -0.26 9.58 16.08
N ASN A 43 0.29 10.61 15.47
CA ASN A 43 1.33 10.48 14.45
C ASN A 43 2.64 10.00 15.07
N LEU A 44 3.40 9.19 14.32
CA LEU A 44 4.79 8.92 14.66
C LEU A 44 5.66 10.11 14.29
N THR A 45 6.75 10.29 15.02
CA THR A 45 7.82 11.24 14.72
C THR A 45 8.78 10.68 13.67
N VAL A 46 9.68 11.52 13.15
CA VAL A 46 10.68 11.08 12.16
C VAL A 46 11.57 9.99 12.75
N GLY A 47 12.00 10.16 14.01
CA GLY A 47 12.85 9.21 14.71
C GLY A 47 12.19 7.85 14.85
N GLU A 48 10.90 7.80 15.19
CA GLU A 48 10.14 6.55 15.33
C GLU A 48 9.90 5.83 13.99
N ILE A 49 9.83 6.55 12.87
CA ILE A 49 9.74 5.91 11.55
C ILE A 49 11.12 5.35 11.14
N VAL A 50 12.19 6.13 11.34
CA VAL A 50 13.55 5.73 10.99
C VAL A 50 14.05 4.58 11.89
N SER A 51 13.72 4.60 13.18
CA SER A 51 14.14 3.55 14.13
C SER A 51 13.60 2.17 13.74
N GLN A 52 12.39 2.07 13.17
CA GLN A 52 11.87 0.81 12.64
C GLN A 52 12.84 0.15 11.63
N VAL A 53 13.55 0.93 10.81
CA VAL A 53 14.56 0.42 9.89
C VAL A 53 15.84 0.03 10.64
N LEU A 54 16.34 0.93 11.49
CA LEU A 54 17.60 0.74 12.20
C LEU A 54 17.55 -0.44 13.19
N ASP A 55 16.47 -0.55 13.96
CA ASP A 55 16.27 -1.60 14.96
C ASP A 55 16.17 -2.97 14.28
N VAL A 56 15.38 -3.08 13.20
CA VAL A 56 15.27 -4.34 12.43
C VAL A 56 16.61 -4.71 11.79
N THR A 57 17.33 -3.75 11.21
CA THR A 57 18.67 -3.99 10.66
C THR A 57 19.64 -4.45 11.74
N ALA A 58 19.69 -3.78 12.89
CA ALA A 58 20.58 -4.12 14.00
C ALA A 58 20.28 -5.54 14.53
N LEU A 59 19.01 -5.90 14.70
CA LEU A 59 18.59 -7.24 15.11
C LEU A 59 19.03 -8.32 14.10
N GLN A 60 18.87 -8.07 12.80
CA GLN A 60 19.28 -9.03 11.77
C GLN A 60 20.81 -9.12 11.62
N CYS A 61 21.54 -8.03 11.86
CA CYS A 61 23.00 -8.01 11.85
C CYS A 61 23.64 -8.91 12.93
N GLN A 62 22.90 -9.25 14.00
CA GLN A 62 23.33 -10.25 14.97
C GLN A 62 23.46 -11.66 14.35
N ARG A 63 22.71 -11.94 13.28
CA ARG A 63 22.70 -13.24 12.57
C ARG A 63 23.48 -13.19 11.26
N GLU A 64 23.35 -12.09 10.51
CA GLU A 64 23.99 -11.88 9.21
C GLU A 64 24.67 -10.50 9.20
N LYS A 65 25.99 -10.45 9.43
CA LYS A 65 26.75 -9.19 9.63
C LYS A 65 26.54 -8.13 8.54
N GLN A 66 26.30 -8.55 7.29
CA GLN A 66 26.12 -7.66 6.13
C GLN A 66 24.65 -7.47 5.72
N PHE A 67 23.71 -7.83 6.60
CA PHE A 67 22.28 -7.68 6.32
C PHE A 67 21.92 -6.22 5.99
N LYS A 68 21.18 -6.04 4.89
CA LYS A 68 20.68 -4.73 4.47
C LYS A 68 19.26 -4.81 3.95
N ILE A 69 18.41 -3.93 4.49
CA ILE A 69 17.10 -3.65 3.93
C ILE A 69 17.31 -2.81 2.68
N ASN A 70 16.68 -3.19 1.58
CA ASN A 70 16.90 -2.53 0.29
C ASN A 70 15.61 -2.02 -0.36
N ASN A 71 14.45 -2.32 0.22
CA ASN A 71 13.14 -1.82 -0.19
C ASN A 71 12.33 -1.39 1.04
N LEU A 72 11.59 -0.29 0.91
CA LEU A 72 10.72 0.22 1.96
C LEU A 72 9.31 0.39 1.43
N VAL A 73 8.31 -0.02 2.21
CA VAL A 73 6.91 0.25 1.91
C VAL A 73 6.24 0.89 3.11
N TYR A 74 5.66 2.07 2.93
CA TYR A 74 4.86 2.76 3.94
C TYR A 74 3.42 2.22 3.85
N MET A 75 3.25 0.96 4.26
CA MET A 75 2.02 0.16 4.19
C MET A 75 1.69 -0.52 5.52
N GLY A 76 2.36 -0.11 6.60
CA GLY A 76 2.10 -0.60 7.95
C GLY A 76 0.87 0.06 8.57
N MET A 77 0.96 0.42 9.85
CA MET A 77 -0.11 1.12 10.55
C MET A 77 -0.15 2.61 10.16
N GLY A 78 -1.35 3.12 9.88
CA GLY A 78 -1.61 4.54 9.62
C GLY A 78 -1.82 4.89 8.14
N GLU A 79 -2.22 6.13 7.91
CA GLU A 79 -2.28 6.77 6.59
C GLU A 79 -1.07 7.70 6.42
N PRO A 80 -0.07 7.34 5.59
CA PRO A 80 1.15 8.12 5.43
C PRO A 80 0.90 9.58 5.04
N LEU A 81 -0.10 9.85 4.20
CA LEU A 81 -0.35 11.21 3.72
C LEU A 81 -0.96 12.14 4.79
N LEU A 82 -1.57 11.59 5.85
CA LEU A 82 -1.98 12.39 7.02
C LEU A 82 -0.80 12.76 7.93
N ASN A 83 0.39 12.21 7.68
CA ASN A 83 1.64 12.55 8.36
C ASN A 83 2.75 12.92 7.34
N LEU A 84 2.36 13.52 6.20
CA LEU A 84 3.23 13.70 5.04
C LEU A 84 4.57 14.42 5.35
N PRO A 85 4.63 15.53 6.12
CA PRO A 85 5.91 16.20 6.41
C PRO A 85 6.92 15.29 7.11
N VAL A 86 6.44 14.47 8.06
CA VAL A 86 7.28 13.52 8.79
C VAL A 86 7.73 12.39 7.88
N VAL A 87 6.81 11.84 7.08
CA VAL A 87 7.09 10.78 6.11
C VAL A 87 8.11 11.23 5.06
N LEU A 88 7.99 12.45 4.52
CA LEU A 88 8.97 12.99 3.57
C LEU A 88 10.35 13.13 4.21
N LYS A 89 10.42 13.60 5.46
CA LYS A 89 11.69 13.74 6.17
C LYS A 89 12.33 12.37 6.46
N SER A 90 11.55 11.35 6.84
CA SER A 90 12.08 9.99 7.01
C SER A 90 12.57 9.39 5.69
N ILE A 91 11.85 9.60 4.59
CA ILE A 91 12.27 9.17 3.24
C ILE A 91 13.60 9.81 2.85
N LYS A 92 13.74 11.13 3.02
CA LYS A 92 14.97 11.87 2.69
C LYS A 92 16.17 11.35 3.51
N LEU A 93 15.99 11.08 4.81
CA LEU A 93 17.04 10.51 5.67
C LEU A 93 17.44 9.08 5.26
N LEU A 94 16.46 8.22 4.98
CA LEU A 94 16.71 6.81 4.61
C LEU A 94 17.30 6.68 3.20
N ASN A 95 17.00 7.62 2.31
CA ASN A 95 17.58 7.69 0.97
C ASN A 95 18.99 8.31 0.94
N HIS A 96 19.33 9.17 1.90
CA HIS A 96 20.59 9.91 1.89
C HIS A 96 21.82 8.97 1.78
N LYS A 97 22.86 9.42 1.06
CA LYS A 97 24.09 8.65 0.80
C LYS A 97 24.84 8.22 2.07
N GLU A 98 24.77 9.06 3.10
CA GLU A 98 25.33 8.81 4.45
C GLU A 98 24.30 8.19 5.41
N GLY A 99 23.06 8.03 4.96
CA GLY A 99 22.01 7.30 5.68
C GLY A 99 22.03 5.81 5.31
N GLN A 100 20.84 5.23 5.10
CA GLN A 100 20.73 3.84 4.64
C GLN A 100 20.98 3.68 3.14
N ASN A 101 21.13 4.79 2.39
CA ASN A 101 21.38 4.81 0.95
C ASN A 101 20.39 3.94 0.14
N ILE A 102 19.13 3.92 0.56
CA ILE A 102 18.08 3.15 -0.12
C ILE A 102 17.62 3.97 -1.33
N GLY A 103 17.79 3.42 -2.54
CA GLY A 103 17.41 4.12 -3.76
C GLY A 103 15.93 4.52 -3.77
N MET A 104 15.64 5.77 -4.14
CA MET A 104 14.29 6.36 -4.05
C MET A 104 13.20 5.51 -4.75
N ARG A 105 13.51 4.90 -5.90
CA ARG A 105 12.61 4.00 -6.65
C ARG A 105 12.25 2.70 -5.92
N ARG A 106 12.93 2.39 -4.81
CA ARG A 106 12.67 1.22 -3.95
C ARG A 106 11.84 1.59 -2.72
N ILE A 107 11.38 2.83 -2.64
CA ILE A 107 10.51 3.34 -1.59
C ILE A 107 9.12 3.52 -2.17
N THR A 108 8.13 2.86 -1.56
CA THR A 108 6.72 2.98 -1.93
C THR A 108 5.95 3.68 -0.82
N VAL A 109 5.23 4.75 -1.15
CA VAL A 109 4.26 5.39 -0.25
C VAL A 109 2.86 4.99 -0.68
N SER A 110 2.09 4.39 0.24
CA SER A 110 0.70 4.03 0.00
C SER A 110 -0.25 5.06 0.60
N THR A 111 -1.40 5.27 -0.04
CA THR A 111 -2.46 6.14 0.50
C THR A 111 -3.85 5.61 0.22
N CYS A 112 -4.79 5.86 1.13
CA CYS A 112 -6.22 5.65 0.96
C CYS A 112 -6.90 6.73 0.10
N GLY A 113 -6.15 7.74 -0.37
CA GLY A 113 -6.65 8.75 -1.29
C GLY A 113 -6.90 10.12 -0.65
N ILE A 114 -5.93 10.64 0.11
CA ILE A 114 -5.99 12.01 0.64
C ILE A 114 -5.67 12.99 -0.50
N VAL A 115 -6.69 13.39 -1.28
CA VAL A 115 -6.54 14.13 -2.55
C VAL A 115 -5.59 15.34 -2.45
N PRO A 116 -5.76 16.29 -1.50
CA PRO A 116 -4.86 17.44 -1.42
C PRO A 116 -3.40 17.06 -1.13
N GLN A 117 -3.17 15.94 -0.45
CA GLN A 117 -1.83 15.47 -0.12
C GLN A 117 -1.19 14.67 -1.25
N ILE A 118 -1.98 14.06 -2.15
CA ILE A 118 -1.47 13.50 -3.41
C ILE A 118 -0.92 14.63 -4.28
N ASP A 119 -1.67 15.72 -4.41
CA ASP A 119 -1.22 16.91 -5.16
C ASP A 119 0.04 17.50 -4.52
N ARG A 120 0.06 17.65 -3.20
CA ARG A 120 1.26 18.11 -2.47
C ARG A 120 2.45 17.18 -2.70
N LEU A 121 2.26 15.86 -2.64
CA LEU A 121 3.34 14.89 -2.89
C LEU A 121 3.90 15.02 -4.31
N ALA A 122 3.06 15.31 -5.30
CA ALA A 122 3.51 15.55 -6.68
C ALA A 122 4.51 16.71 -6.78
N THR A 123 4.34 17.76 -5.96
CA THR A 123 5.26 18.91 -5.93
C THR A 123 6.65 18.60 -5.41
N GLU A 124 6.81 17.56 -4.58
CA GLU A 124 8.13 17.11 -4.12
C GLU A 124 8.95 16.46 -5.24
N ASN A 125 8.29 16.04 -6.33
CA ASN A 125 8.89 15.47 -7.54
C ASN A 125 9.92 14.34 -7.26
N LEU A 126 9.69 13.55 -6.22
CA LEU A 126 10.57 12.45 -5.81
C LEU A 126 10.38 11.22 -6.70
N ASP A 127 11.48 10.50 -6.94
CA ASP A 127 11.53 9.24 -7.71
C ASP A 127 10.92 8.02 -7.00
N LEU A 128 10.04 8.25 -6.02
CA LEU A 128 9.39 7.19 -5.25
C LEU A 128 8.20 6.58 -6.00
N VAL A 129 7.74 5.42 -5.54
CA VAL A 129 6.53 4.78 -6.06
C VAL A 129 5.33 5.23 -5.23
N LEU A 130 4.31 5.79 -5.89
CA LEU A 130 3.01 6.05 -5.26
C LEU A 130 2.10 4.82 -5.46
N ALA A 131 1.60 4.29 -4.35
CA ALA A 131 0.54 3.30 -4.34
C ALA A 131 -0.78 3.91 -3.82
N VAL A 132 -1.90 3.55 -4.43
CA VAL A 132 -3.24 4.05 -4.04
C VAL A 132 -4.15 2.88 -3.73
N SER A 133 -4.65 2.84 -2.49
CA SER A 133 -5.66 1.90 -2.02
C SER A 133 -7.03 2.23 -2.62
N LEU A 134 -7.36 1.54 -3.71
CA LEU A 134 -8.58 1.78 -4.49
C LEU A 134 -9.73 0.90 -3.98
N HIS A 135 -9.53 -0.42 -4.03
CA HIS A 135 -10.37 -1.48 -3.45
C HIS A 135 -11.84 -1.57 -3.90
N ALA A 136 -12.33 -0.67 -4.75
CA ALA A 136 -13.64 -0.77 -5.39
C ALA A 136 -13.65 0.09 -6.67
N PRO A 137 -14.42 -0.30 -7.70
CA PRO A 137 -14.45 0.40 -8.98
C PRO A 137 -15.48 1.55 -9.04
N ASN A 138 -16.38 1.63 -8.06
CA ASN A 138 -17.44 2.64 -7.99
C ASN A 138 -17.60 3.17 -6.54
N ASN A 139 -18.22 4.35 -6.42
CA ASN A 139 -18.40 5.01 -5.12
C ASN A 139 -19.31 4.23 -4.17
N GLU A 140 -20.30 3.50 -4.68
CA GLU A 140 -21.27 2.74 -3.87
C GLU A 140 -20.58 1.63 -3.08
N LEU A 141 -19.73 0.84 -3.74
CA LEU A 141 -18.92 -0.18 -3.09
C LEU A 141 -17.82 0.46 -2.23
N ARG A 142 -17.13 1.48 -2.75
CA ARG A 142 -16.00 2.10 -2.02
C ARG A 142 -16.45 2.73 -0.70
N ASN A 143 -17.61 3.39 -0.67
CA ASN A 143 -18.20 3.97 0.54
C ASN A 143 -18.53 2.93 1.62
N GLN A 144 -18.77 1.66 1.24
CA GLN A 144 -19.06 0.60 2.20
C GLN A 144 -17.81 0.11 2.93
N ILE A 145 -16.61 0.29 2.36
CA ILE A 145 -15.36 -0.25 2.90
C ILE A 145 -14.32 0.81 3.29
N MET A 146 -14.35 1.98 2.67
CA MET A 146 -13.37 3.07 2.86
C MET A 146 -14.12 4.39 3.13
N PRO A 147 -14.37 4.74 4.40
CA PRO A 147 -15.11 5.96 4.76
C PRO A 147 -14.58 7.24 4.13
N ILE A 148 -13.27 7.34 3.92
CA ILE A 148 -12.60 8.47 3.27
C ILE A 148 -13.17 8.79 1.87
N ASN A 149 -13.76 7.81 1.19
CA ASN A 149 -14.38 8.02 -0.13
C ASN A 149 -15.57 8.99 -0.09
N LYS A 150 -16.23 9.17 1.06
CA LYS A 150 -17.29 10.17 1.20
C LYS A 150 -16.75 11.59 1.18
N GLN A 151 -15.50 11.79 1.61
CA GLN A 151 -14.82 13.07 1.59
C GLN A 151 -14.11 13.30 0.25
N TYR A 152 -13.49 12.25 -0.31
CA TYR A 152 -12.83 12.27 -1.61
C TYR A 152 -13.36 11.12 -2.48
N PRO A 153 -14.47 11.36 -3.22
CA PRO A 153 -15.04 10.38 -4.14
C PRO A 153 -14.05 9.95 -5.23
N LEU A 154 -14.34 8.84 -5.90
CA LEU A 154 -13.47 8.26 -6.93
C LEU A 154 -13.11 9.25 -8.04
N GLU A 155 -14.04 10.10 -8.46
CA GLU A 155 -13.82 11.09 -9.51
C GLU A 155 -12.70 12.07 -9.11
N GLU A 156 -12.74 12.57 -7.87
CA GLU A 156 -11.72 13.44 -7.30
C GLU A 156 -10.38 12.71 -7.11
N LEU A 157 -10.42 11.50 -6.56
CA LEU A 157 -9.23 10.66 -6.37
C LEU A 157 -8.53 10.39 -7.70
N MET A 158 -9.28 9.96 -8.72
CA MET A 158 -8.73 9.67 -10.03
C MET A 158 -8.25 10.94 -10.73
N SER A 159 -8.90 12.09 -10.51
CA SER A 159 -8.41 13.39 -10.97
C SER A 159 -7.05 13.75 -10.36
N ALA A 160 -6.89 13.57 -9.04
CA ALA A 160 -5.61 13.76 -8.34
C ALA A 160 -4.52 12.80 -8.85
N CYS A 161 -4.86 11.53 -9.08
CA CYS A 161 -3.95 10.55 -9.68
C CYS A 161 -3.48 10.99 -11.07
N ARG A 162 -4.37 11.51 -11.92
CA ARG A 162 -3.99 12.04 -13.25
C ARG A 162 -3.07 13.25 -13.14
N ARG A 163 -3.35 14.20 -12.23
CA ARG A 163 -2.46 15.34 -11.97
C ARG A 163 -1.09 14.90 -11.49
N TYR A 164 -1.03 13.94 -10.56
CA TYR A 164 0.23 13.35 -10.09
C TYR A 164 1.03 12.75 -11.25
N ILE A 165 0.41 11.94 -12.11
CA ILE A 165 1.06 11.33 -13.28
C ILE A 165 1.54 12.42 -14.25
N ALA A 166 0.71 13.42 -14.55
CA ALA A 166 1.05 14.49 -15.48
C ALA A 166 2.24 15.33 -14.99
N GLN A 167 2.29 15.66 -13.69
CA GLN A 167 3.35 16.46 -13.10
C GLN A 167 4.66 15.68 -12.94
N THR A 168 4.57 14.41 -12.57
CA THR A 168 5.75 13.60 -12.20
C THR A 168 6.27 12.72 -13.33
N GLY A 169 5.43 12.44 -14.34
CA GLY A 169 5.67 11.42 -15.37
C GLY A 169 5.69 9.97 -14.84
N ARG A 170 5.44 9.76 -13.53
CA ARG A 170 5.61 8.48 -12.84
C ARG A 170 4.34 7.64 -12.90
N ARG A 171 4.51 6.32 -12.88
CA ARG A 171 3.40 5.36 -12.86
C ARG A 171 2.84 5.24 -11.44
N ILE A 172 1.52 5.16 -11.30
CA ILE A 172 0.87 4.85 -10.01
C ILE A 172 0.60 3.35 -9.93
N THR A 173 0.68 2.77 -8.73
CA THR A 173 0.22 1.40 -8.49
C THR A 173 -1.09 1.43 -7.72
N PHE A 174 -2.16 0.89 -8.27
CA PHE A 174 -3.42 0.73 -7.53
C PHE A 174 -3.41 -0.59 -6.79
N GLU A 175 -3.73 -0.55 -5.50
CA GLU A 175 -3.93 -1.72 -4.68
C GLU A 175 -5.43 -2.03 -4.61
N TYR A 176 -5.81 -3.27 -4.88
CA TYR A 176 -7.21 -3.70 -4.92
C TYR A 176 -7.37 -5.00 -4.15
N VAL A 177 -7.95 -4.91 -2.96
CA VAL A 177 -8.23 -6.07 -2.12
C VAL A 177 -9.47 -6.77 -2.66
N LEU A 178 -9.33 -8.02 -3.11
CA LEU A 178 -10.43 -8.82 -3.63
C LEU A 178 -11.14 -9.55 -2.48
N MET A 179 -12.45 -9.39 -2.40
CA MET A 179 -13.32 -9.90 -1.35
C MET A 179 -14.49 -10.67 -1.98
N LYS A 180 -14.65 -11.93 -1.56
CA LYS A 180 -15.60 -12.87 -2.16
C LYS A 180 -17.02 -12.34 -2.11
N GLY A 181 -17.68 -12.27 -3.28
CA GLY A 181 -19.07 -11.85 -3.43
C GLY A 181 -19.31 -10.36 -3.15
N PHE A 182 -18.27 -9.54 -3.09
CA PHE A 182 -18.40 -8.11 -2.81
C PHE A 182 -17.86 -7.24 -3.95
N ASN A 183 -16.63 -7.50 -4.40
CA ASN A 183 -15.96 -6.68 -5.42
C ASN A 183 -15.09 -7.50 -6.39
N ASP A 184 -15.40 -8.79 -6.50
CA ASP A 184 -14.62 -9.80 -7.23
C ASP A 184 -15.35 -10.40 -8.45
N SER A 185 -16.49 -9.82 -8.88
CA SER A 185 -17.17 -10.29 -10.09
C SER A 185 -16.60 -9.65 -11.37
N LEU A 186 -16.89 -10.25 -12.52
CA LEU A 186 -16.48 -9.69 -13.82
C LEU A 186 -17.16 -8.36 -14.15
N ARG A 187 -18.31 -8.05 -13.52
CA ARG A 187 -18.93 -6.73 -13.63
C ARG A 187 -18.01 -5.67 -13.02
N GLU A 188 -17.58 -5.88 -11.78
CA GLU A 188 -16.64 -4.95 -11.11
C GLU A 188 -15.30 -4.88 -11.83
N ALA A 189 -14.82 -5.99 -12.42
CA ALA A 189 -13.63 -5.97 -13.28
C ALA A 189 -13.81 -5.07 -14.51
N GLY A 190 -15.00 -5.08 -15.12
CA GLY A 190 -15.36 -4.19 -16.24
C GLY A 190 -15.35 -2.72 -15.85
N GLU A 191 -16.00 -2.37 -14.74
CA GLU A 191 -16.01 -1.02 -14.20
C GLU A 191 -14.59 -0.55 -13.85
N LEU A 192 -13.78 -1.43 -13.24
CA LEU A 192 -12.38 -1.14 -12.92
C LEU A 192 -11.53 -0.90 -14.17
N ALA A 193 -11.75 -1.67 -15.24
CA ALA A 193 -11.07 -1.48 -16.51
C ALA A 193 -11.42 -0.13 -17.17
N VAL A 194 -12.65 0.35 -16.99
CA VAL A 194 -13.06 1.70 -17.44
C VAL A 194 -12.37 2.77 -16.58
N LEU A 195 -12.39 2.62 -15.26
CA LEU A 195 -11.83 3.58 -14.32
C LEU A 195 -10.32 3.81 -14.53
N LEU A 196 -9.60 2.73 -14.84
CA LEU A 196 -8.13 2.74 -15.00
C LEU A 196 -7.68 2.93 -16.46
N ARG A 197 -8.61 3.08 -17.40
CA ARG A 197 -8.29 3.23 -18.81
C ARG A 197 -7.42 4.47 -19.04
N ASP A 198 -6.41 4.33 -19.91
CA ASP A 198 -5.49 5.39 -20.32
C ASP A 198 -4.63 6.00 -19.18
N LEU A 199 -4.69 5.43 -17.97
CA LEU A 199 -3.76 5.79 -16.91
C LEU A 199 -2.47 5.00 -17.03
N LYS A 200 -1.34 5.69 -16.85
CA LYS A 200 -0.05 5.05 -16.58
C LYS A 200 -0.11 4.43 -15.18
N ALA A 201 -0.65 3.22 -15.10
CA ALA A 201 -0.85 2.52 -13.83
C ALA A 201 -0.55 1.02 -13.89
N ASN A 202 -0.13 0.47 -12.75
CA ASN A 202 -0.19 -0.97 -12.48
C ASN A 202 -1.37 -1.24 -11.53
N LEU A 203 -1.92 -2.44 -11.57
CA LEU A 203 -2.95 -2.89 -10.63
C LEU A 203 -2.48 -4.14 -9.89
N ASN A 204 -2.35 -4.04 -8.58
CA ASN A 204 -2.05 -5.16 -7.69
C ASN A 204 -3.35 -5.67 -7.09
N LEU A 205 -3.69 -6.92 -7.40
CA LEU A 205 -4.84 -7.61 -6.82
C LEU A 205 -4.37 -8.42 -5.61
N ILE A 206 -4.93 -8.11 -4.45
CA ILE A 206 -4.59 -8.75 -3.17
C ILE A 206 -5.82 -9.53 -2.71
N PRO A 207 -5.87 -10.86 -2.82
CA PRO A 207 -6.99 -11.60 -2.27
C PRO A 207 -6.97 -11.44 -0.74
N VAL A 208 -8.11 -11.04 -0.17
CA VAL A 208 -8.19 -10.58 1.22
C VAL A 208 -7.63 -11.61 2.21
N ASN A 209 -6.90 -11.11 3.20
CA ASN A 209 -6.45 -11.92 4.34
C ASN A 209 -7.59 -12.06 5.34
N ILE A 210 -7.73 -13.26 5.91
CA ILE A 210 -8.71 -13.46 6.98
C ILE A 210 -8.23 -12.67 8.20
N ILE A 211 -9.11 -11.84 8.74
CA ILE A 211 -8.90 -11.11 9.99
C ILE A 211 -9.87 -11.70 11.02
N ALA A 212 -9.42 -11.84 12.27
CA ALA A 212 -10.30 -12.26 13.36
C ALA A 212 -11.56 -11.38 13.40
N ARG A 213 -12.74 -12.01 13.37
CA ARG A 213 -14.06 -11.35 13.32
C ARG A 213 -14.24 -10.42 12.10
N GLY A 214 -13.58 -10.71 10.98
CA GLY A 214 -13.77 -10.03 9.69
C GLY A 214 -15.05 -10.47 8.99
N ARG A 215 -15.69 -9.56 8.24
CA ARG A 215 -16.89 -9.86 7.43
C ARG A 215 -16.57 -10.32 6.01
N PHE A 216 -15.33 -10.15 5.57
CA PHE A 216 -14.91 -10.44 4.20
C PHE A 216 -14.21 -11.78 4.12
N GLN A 217 -14.47 -12.50 3.02
CA GLN A 217 -13.91 -13.81 2.76
C GLN A 217 -12.97 -13.76 1.56
N ARG A 218 -11.96 -14.63 1.56
CA ARG A 218 -11.03 -14.78 0.45
C ARG A 218 -11.77 -15.41 -0.75
N PRO A 219 -11.69 -14.82 -1.96
CA PRO A 219 -12.20 -15.44 -3.18
C PRO A 219 -11.48 -16.74 -3.52
N GLU A 220 -12.11 -17.56 -4.35
CA GLU A 220 -11.48 -18.78 -4.82
C GLU A 220 -10.33 -18.45 -5.80
N PRO A 221 -9.22 -19.20 -5.80
CA PRO A 221 -8.08 -18.93 -6.69
C PRO A 221 -8.47 -18.87 -8.18
N LYS A 222 -9.47 -19.66 -8.58
CA LYS A 222 -10.07 -19.63 -9.92
C LYS A 222 -10.65 -18.26 -10.24
N ASP A 223 -11.45 -17.69 -9.34
CA ASP A 223 -12.14 -16.42 -9.57
C ASP A 223 -11.16 -15.26 -9.64
N VAL A 224 -10.14 -15.27 -8.76
CA VAL A 224 -9.04 -14.30 -8.82
C VAL A 224 -8.33 -14.35 -10.17
N ARG A 225 -7.99 -15.54 -10.67
CA ARG A 225 -7.35 -15.71 -11.99
C ARG A 225 -8.24 -15.23 -13.14
N ASN A 226 -9.55 -15.51 -13.07
CA ASN A 226 -10.51 -15.04 -14.06
C ASN A 226 -10.61 -13.51 -14.07
N PHE A 227 -10.67 -12.88 -12.89
CA PHE A 227 -10.70 -11.43 -12.73
C PHE A 227 -9.45 -10.76 -13.33
N VAL A 228 -8.27 -11.28 -13.01
CA VAL A 228 -6.98 -10.82 -13.57
C VAL A 228 -6.95 -10.97 -15.08
N SER A 229 -7.30 -12.16 -15.58
CA SER A 229 -7.29 -12.46 -17.02
C SER A 229 -8.24 -11.54 -17.79
N PHE A 230 -9.40 -11.23 -17.21
CA PHE A 230 -10.34 -10.28 -17.79
C PHE A 230 -9.76 -8.87 -17.89
N LEU A 231 -9.14 -8.36 -16.82
CA LEU A 231 -8.49 -7.05 -16.79
C LEU A 231 -7.33 -6.95 -17.78
N GLN A 232 -6.49 -7.99 -17.86
CA GLN A 232 -5.38 -8.06 -18.80
C GLN A 232 -5.87 -8.06 -20.27
N LYS A 233 -6.95 -8.79 -20.58
CA LYS A 233 -7.61 -8.74 -21.90
C LYS A 233 -8.16 -7.35 -22.25
N LYS A 234 -8.43 -6.51 -21.25
CA LYS A 234 -8.84 -5.11 -21.41
C LYS A 234 -7.66 -4.13 -21.41
N GLY A 235 -6.42 -4.62 -21.43
CA GLY A 235 -5.21 -3.80 -21.49
C GLY A 235 -4.72 -3.27 -20.13
N ILE A 236 -5.32 -3.71 -19.02
CA ILE A 236 -4.88 -3.30 -17.68
C ILE A 236 -3.70 -4.18 -17.23
N SER A 237 -2.61 -3.55 -16.81
CA SER A 237 -1.44 -4.22 -16.23
C SER A 237 -1.74 -4.73 -14.81
N ALA A 238 -2.55 -5.79 -14.72
CA ALA A 238 -2.97 -6.41 -13.47
C ALA A 238 -2.11 -7.62 -13.10
N VAL A 239 -1.71 -7.71 -11.83
CA VAL A 239 -0.97 -8.85 -11.25
C VAL A 239 -1.57 -9.26 -9.91
N ILE A 240 -1.49 -10.55 -9.59
CA ILE A 240 -1.86 -11.07 -8.28
C ILE A 240 -0.66 -10.87 -7.35
N ARG A 241 -0.88 -10.21 -6.21
CA ARG A 241 0.11 -10.11 -5.14
C ARG A 241 -0.25 -11.08 -4.04
N GLU A 242 0.48 -12.18 -3.94
CA GLU A 242 0.29 -13.13 -2.84
C GLU A 242 0.66 -12.48 -1.49
N ALA A 243 -0.16 -12.76 -0.48
CA ALA A 243 0.08 -12.29 0.86
C ALA A 243 1.26 -13.05 1.47
N LYS A 244 2.25 -12.32 1.97
CA LYS A 244 3.36 -12.87 2.75
C LYS A 244 3.16 -12.51 4.22
N GLY A 245 3.37 -13.47 5.13
CA GLY A 245 3.26 -13.27 6.58
C GLY A 245 1.85 -13.38 7.16
N SER A 246 0.89 -13.98 6.44
CA SER A 246 -0.50 -14.15 6.93
C SER A 246 -0.61 -15.10 8.13
N ASP A 247 0.34 -16.02 8.26
CA ASP A 247 0.52 -16.98 9.36
C ASP A 247 0.90 -16.33 10.69
N ILE A 248 1.57 -15.17 10.64
CA ILE A 248 2.01 -14.42 11.82
C ILE A 248 1.27 -13.09 12.01
N ALA A 249 0.08 -12.94 11.41
CA ALA A 249 -0.68 -11.68 11.38
C ALA A 249 0.10 -10.47 10.82
N GLY A 250 1.13 -10.72 10.01
CA GLY A 250 2.02 -9.71 9.41
C GLY A 250 1.63 -9.31 7.98
N ALA A 251 0.58 -9.89 7.41
CA ALA A 251 0.16 -9.53 6.06
C ALA A 251 -0.56 -8.18 6.01
N CYS A 252 -0.65 -7.59 4.82
CA CYS A 252 -1.32 -6.30 4.61
C CYS A 252 -2.73 -6.31 5.23
N GLY A 253 -2.98 -5.31 6.09
CA GLY A 253 -4.25 -5.14 6.80
C GLY A 253 -4.41 -5.94 8.10
N GLN A 254 -3.43 -6.73 8.54
CA GLN A 254 -3.53 -7.53 9.78
C GLN A 254 -2.85 -6.90 11.01
N LEU A 255 -2.05 -5.85 10.83
CA LEU A 255 -1.34 -5.17 11.93
C LEU A 255 -2.31 -4.55 12.93
N ALA A 256 -2.26 -5.03 14.17
CA ALA A 256 -3.18 -4.67 15.26
C ALA A 256 -2.46 -4.02 16.46
N GLY A 257 -1.14 -3.93 16.46
CA GLY A 257 -0.35 -3.59 17.64
C GLY A 257 -0.29 -4.73 18.66
N GLY A 258 0.66 -4.64 19.61
CA GLY A 258 0.61 -5.45 20.82
C GLY A 258 -0.52 -4.97 21.71
N THR A 259 -1.40 -5.89 22.12
CA THR A 259 -2.34 -5.68 23.24
C THR A 259 -1.59 -5.65 24.55
#